data_AF-A0A9X0CIX9-F1
#
_entry.id   AF-A0A9X0CIX9-F1
#
_cell.length_a   1.000
_cell.length_b   1.000
_cell.length_c   1.000
_cell.angle_alpha   90.00
_cell.angle_beta   90.00
_cell.angle_gamma   90.00
#
_symmetry.space_group_name_H-M   'P 1'
#
loop_
_entity.id
_entity.type
_entity.pdbx_description
1 polymer ?
#
loop_
_entity_poly.entity_id
_entity_poly.type
_entity_poly.pdbx_seq_one_letter_code
_entity_poly.pdbx_strand_id
1 'polypeptide(L)'
;MSTTDILYLSMLLGSIPLGHLVKISGSPARKQFLCTAAGICLGMALVGVWGILHSFVTILGTYLIVVSLGPRRCEWVAFLYVFGYLFFFRTCTYFGFEKPPAHSNAIQLLVTLRCCTFPFEIFDPEVTGETDSKKSKRPSFYEFLSYSYCYCGLTTGPYYRYKTFKDMINQEHPKQISTFIPAIRNLKTVPFFGAIYLLLNHYFQ
;
A
#
# COMPACT_ATOMS: atom_id res chain seq x y z
N MET A 1 -12.59 20.48 12.73
CA MET A 1 -12.22 19.23 12.04
C MET A 1 -13.37 18.86 11.12
N SER A 2 -13.08 18.55 9.85
CA SER A 2 -14.07 18.06 8.90
C SER A 2 -14.50 16.63 9.25
N THR A 3 -15.70 16.22 8.86
CA THR A 3 -16.19 14.84 9.00
C THR A 3 -15.24 13.82 8.37
N THR A 4 -14.56 14.20 7.29
CA THR A 4 -13.53 13.41 6.62
C THR A 4 -12.30 13.18 7.50
N ASP A 5 -11.89 14.18 8.29
CA ASP A 5 -10.71 14.09 9.16
C ASP A 5 -10.98 13.15 10.34
N ILE A 6 -12.20 13.18 10.86
CA ILE A 6 -12.66 12.28 11.93
C ILE A 6 -12.72 10.84 11.40
N LEU A 7 -13.26 10.66 10.19
CA LEU A 7 -13.30 9.35 9.53
C LEU A 7 -11.88 8.83 9.28
N TYR A 8 -10.99 9.67 8.76
CA TYR A 8 -9.58 9.34 8.56
C TYR A 8 -8.87 8.96 9.87
N LEU A 9 -9.03 9.76 10.93
CA LEU A 9 -8.43 9.51 12.24
C LEU A 9 -8.93 8.21 12.86
N SER A 10 -10.24 7.94 12.78
CA SER A 10 -10.83 6.70 13.30
C SER A 10 -10.31 5.47 12.56
N MET A 11 -10.14 5.54 11.24
CA MET A 11 -9.54 4.47 10.45
C MET A 11 -8.06 4.27 10.77
N LEU A 12 -7.31 5.35 11.00
CA LEU A 12 -5.91 5.28 11.40
C LEU A 12 -5.76 4.61 12.78
N LEU A 13 -6.60 4.99 13.75
CA LEU A 13 -6.64 4.35 15.06
C LEU A 13 -7.06 2.88 14.96
N GLY A 14 -8.03 2.55 14.10
CA GLY A 14 -8.47 1.18 13.82
C GLY A 14 -7.39 0.30 13.18
N SER A 15 -6.40 0.88 12.49
CA SER A 15 -5.29 0.12 11.92
C SER A 15 -4.37 -0.52 12.97
N ILE A 16 -4.29 0.05 14.17
CA ILE A 16 -3.46 -0.45 15.28
C ILE A 16 -3.95 -1.82 15.80
N PRO A 17 -5.23 -1.98 16.22
CA PRO A 17 -5.75 -3.29 16.62
C PRO A 17 -5.80 -4.27 15.45
N LEU A 18 -6.04 -3.81 14.22
CA LEU A 18 -5.96 -4.65 13.02
C LEU A 18 -4.57 -5.28 12.85
N GLY A 19 -3.49 -4.53 13.10
CA GLY A 19 -2.13 -5.07 13.08
C GLY A 19 -1.90 -6.16 14.14
N HIS A 20 -2.52 -6.01 15.31
CA HIS A 20 -2.46 -7.05 16.33
C HIS A 20 -3.27 -8.30 15.94
N LEU A 21 -4.42 -8.13 15.29
CA LEU A 21 -5.24 -9.25 14.79
C LEU A 21 -4.55 -10.02 13.66
N VAL A 22 -3.91 -9.32 12.72
CA VAL A 22 -3.11 -9.94 11.65
C VAL A 22 -1.95 -10.74 12.26
N LYS A 23 -1.30 -10.21 13.29
CA LYS A 23 -0.21 -10.90 13.99
C LYS A 23 -0.66 -12.20 14.67
N ILE A 24 -1.84 -12.22 15.30
CA ILE A 24 -2.39 -13.40 15.98
C ILE A 24 -2.86 -14.47 14.98
N SER A 25 -3.25 -14.04 13.79
CA SER A 25 -3.73 -14.93 12.73
C SER A 25 -2.57 -15.80 12.22
N GLY A 26 -2.35 -16.95 12.86
CA GLY A 26 -1.15 -17.77 12.64
C GLY A 26 -0.96 -18.32 11.22
N SER A 27 -2.02 -18.40 10.40
CA SER A 27 -1.93 -18.89 9.02
C SER A 27 -1.58 -17.75 8.03
N PRO A 28 -0.55 -17.90 7.17
CA PRO A 28 -0.17 -16.92 6.15
C PRO A 28 -1.34 -16.48 5.25
N ALA A 29 -2.17 -17.43 4.80
CA ALA A 29 -3.33 -17.13 3.96
C ALA A 29 -4.37 -16.24 4.68
N ARG A 30 -4.59 -16.46 5.99
CA ARG A 30 -5.47 -15.61 6.80
C ARG A 30 -4.91 -14.22 6.98
N LYS A 31 -3.61 -14.09 7.26
CA LYS A 31 -2.95 -12.77 7.37
C LYS A 31 -3.11 -11.99 6.07
N GLN A 32 -2.84 -12.64 4.94
CA GLN A 32 -2.93 -12.03 3.63
C GLN A 32 -4.36 -11.58 3.32
N PHE A 33 -5.36 -12.43 3.58
CA PHE A 33 -6.76 -12.09 3.41
C PHE A 33 -7.18 -10.90 4.28
N LEU A 34 -6.86 -10.93 5.58
CA LEU A 34 -7.18 -9.84 6.50
C LEU A 34 -6.51 -8.53 6.07
N CYS A 35 -5.23 -8.57 5.69
CA CYS A 35 -4.51 -7.39 5.22
C CYS A 35 -5.14 -6.77 3.97
N THR A 36 -5.57 -7.61 3.04
CA THR A 36 -6.15 -7.18 1.75
C THR A 36 -7.57 -6.66 1.96
N ALA A 37 -8.39 -7.39 2.70
CA ALA A 37 -9.76 -7.00 3.01
C ALA A 37 -9.80 -5.68 3.79
N ALA A 38 -8.92 -5.51 4.78
CA ALA A 38 -8.79 -4.26 5.51
C ALA A 38 -8.37 -3.09 4.60
N GLY A 39 -7.44 -3.31 3.67
CA GLY A 39 -6.98 -2.24 2.78
C GLY A 39 -8.01 -1.86 1.72
N ILE A 40 -8.74 -2.82 1.16
CA ILE A 40 -9.86 -2.55 0.24
C ILE A 40 -10.97 -1.80 0.99
N CYS A 41 -11.33 -2.23 2.20
CA CYS A 41 -12.31 -1.54 3.05
C CYS A 41 -11.87 -0.09 3.36
N LEU A 42 -10.59 0.09 3.70
CA LEU A 42 -9.97 1.39 3.97
C LEU A 42 -10.05 2.31 2.75
N GLY A 43 -9.65 1.82 1.57
CA GLY A 43 -9.72 2.60 0.35
C GLY A 43 -11.17 2.93 -0.05
N MET A 44 -12.13 2.02 0.17
CA MET A 44 -13.54 2.24 -0.18
C MET A 44 -14.15 3.34 0.68
N ALA A 45 -13.85 3.35 1.98
CA ALA A 45 -14.40 4.38 2.86
C ALA A 45 -13.79 5.77 2.61
N LEU A 46 -12.50 5.84 2.23
CA LEU A 46 -11.80 7.11 2.06
C LEU A 46 -12.00 7.77 0.70
N VAL A 47 -12.12 6.96 -0.36
CA VAL A 47 -12.15 7.47 -1.74
C VAL A 47 -13.42 7.08 -2.48
N GLY A 48 -14.23 6.20 -1.91
CA GLY A 48 -15.39 5.64 -2.58
C GLY A 48 -15.02 4.65 -3.68
N VAL A 49 -16.06 4.13 -4.33
CA VAL A 49 -15.94 3.08 -5.35
C VAL A 49 -15.19 3.57 -6.58
N TRP A 50 -15.49 4.79 -7.05
CA TRP A 50 -14.87 5.39 -8.22
C TRP A 50 -13.37 5.62 -8.06
N GLY A 51 -12.94 6.06 -6.87
CA GLY A 51 -11.53 6.25 -6.57
C GLY A 51 -10.73 4.95 -6.57
N ILE A 52 -11.28 3.89 -5.95
CA ILE A 52 -10.64 2.57 -5.95
C ILE A 52 -10.53 1.96 -7.34
N LEU A 53 -11.52 2.20 -8.21
CA LEU A 53 -11.50 1.68 -9.58
C LEU A 53 -10.26 2.16 -10.35
N HIS A 54 -9.85 3.42 -10.19
CA HIS A 54 -8.63 3.94 -10.82
C HIS A 54 -7.37 3.17 -10.36
N SER A 55 -7.25 2.90 -9.07
CA SER A 55 -6.14 2.11 -8.53
C SER A 55 -6.22 0.65 -8.96
N PHE A 56 -7.42 0.09 -9.03
CA PHE A 56 -7.65 -1.29 -9.45
C PHE A 56 -7.27 -1.51 -10.92
N VAL A 57 -7.62 -0.58 -11.81
CA VAL A 57 -7.20 -0.60 -13.22
C VAL A 57 -5.69 -0.52 -13.36
N THR A 58 -5.03 0.27 -12.52
CA THR A 58 -3.56 0.36 -12.50
C THR A 58 -2.93 -0.97 -12.11
N ILE A 59 -3.46 -1.61 -11.05
CA ILE A 59 -3.00 -2.93 -10.59
C ILE A 59 -3.27 -3.98 -11.67
N LEU A 60 -4.50 -4.11 -12.15
CA LEU A 60 -4.87 -5.12 -13.14
C LEU A 60 -4.05 -4.98 -14.43
N GLY A 61 -3.88 -3.77 -14.96
CA GLY A 61 -3.05 -3.54 -16.14
C GLY A 61 -1.58 -3.92 -15.91
N THR A 62 -1.02 -3.57 -14.76
CA THR A 62 0.36 -3.96 -14.39
C THR A 62 0.51 -5.48 -14.33
N TYR A 63 -0.44 -6.17 -13.70
CA TYR A 63 -0.43 -7.63 -13.62
C TYR A 63 -0.50 -8.28 -15.00
N LEU A 64 -1.39 -7.81 -15.87
CA LEU A 64 -1.53 -8.33 -17.24
C LEU A 64 -0.24 -8.14 -18.03
N ILE A 65 0.43 -7.00 -17.88
CA ILE A 65 1.74 -6.74 -18.51
C ILE A 65 2.79 -7.73 -18.00
N VAL A 66 2.88 -7.93 -16.68
CA VAL A 66 3.87 -8.85 -16.07
C VAL A 66 3.66 -10.29 -16.53
N VAL A 67 2.40 -10.76 -16.55
CA VAL A 67 2.09 -12.13 -16.98
C VAL A 67 2.29 -12.31 -18.49
N SER A 68 2.03 -11.28 -19.30
CA SER A 68 2.10 -11.37 -20.76
C SER A 68 3.53 -11.21 -21.31
N LEU A 69 4.37 -10.33 -20.72
CA LEU A 69 5.65 -9.94 -21.31
C LEU A 69 6.89 -10.68 -20.77
N GLY A 70 6.74 -11.55 -19.77
CA GLY A 70 7.86 -12.31 -19.22
C GLY A 70 8.97 -11.43 -18.59
N PRO A 71 10.02 -12.04 -18.02
CA PRO A 71 10.97 -11.36 -17.13
C PRO A 71 11.82 -10.27 -17.78
N ARG A 72 12.05 -10.31 -19.10
CA ARG A 72 13.04 -9.41 -19.74
C ARG A 72 12.50 -8.03 -20.14
N ARG A 73 11.21 -7.91 -20.44
CA ARG A 73 10.60 -6.67 -20.98
C ARG A 73 9.45 -6.14 -20.14
N CYS A 74 8.89 -6.94 -19.24
CA CYS A 74 7.75 -6.51 -18.45
C CYS A 74 8.05 -5.29 -17.56
N GLU A 75 9.27 -5.18 -17.02
CA GLU A 75 9.67 -4.11 -16.11
C GLU A 75 9.50 -2.73 -16.74
N TRP A 76 10.11 -2.51 -17.91
CA TRP A 76 10.02 -1.24 -18.63
C TRP A 76 8.61 -0.93 -19.14
N VAL A 77 7.87 -1.94 -19.58
CA VAL A 77 6.50 -1.75 -20.06
C VAL A 77 5.54 -1.45 -18.92
N ALA A 78 5.70 -2.14 -17.78
CA ALA A 78 4.95 -1.86 -16.56
C ALA A 78 5.28 -0.46 -16.01
N PHE A 79 6.56 -0.09 -16.01
CA PHE A 79 7.01 1.26 -15.66
C PHE A 79 6.32 2.31 -16.53
N LEU A 80 6.38 2.15 -17.86
CA LEU A 80 5.77 3.10 -18.80
C LEU A 80 4.24 3.18 -18.62
N TYR A 81 3.58 2.05 -18.40
CA TYR A 81 2.14 2.01 -18.13
C TYR A 81 1.77 2.75 -16.84
N VAL A 82 2.45 2.44 -15.73
CA VAL A 82 2.16 3.02 -14.42
C VAL A 82 2.46 4.52 -14.40
N PHE A 83 3.61 4.95 -14.94
CA PHE A 83 3.96 6.37 -15.04
C PHE A 83 3.07 7.11 -16.05
N GLY A 84 2.71 6.49 -17.16
CA GLY A 84 1.77 7.05 -18.12
C GLY A 84 0.39 7.29 -17.50
N TYR A 85 -0.10 6.32 -16.73
CA TYR A 85 -1.35 6.46 -15.99
C TYR A 85 -1.27 7.54 -14.91
N LEU A 86 -0.16 7.62 -14.16
CA LEU A 86 0.07 8.68 -13.19
C LEU A 86 0.12 10.07 -13.85
N PHE A 87 0.78 10.18 -15.00
CA PHE A 87 0.87 11.41 -15.78
C PHE A 87 -0.52 11.86 -16.26
N PHE A 88 -1.31 10.93 -16.80
CA PHE A 88 -2.70 11.19 -17.16
C PHE A 88 -3.51 11.69 -15.96
N PHE A 89 -3.41 11.03 -14.81
CA PHE A 89 -4.11 11.41 -13.58
C PHE A 89 -3.68 12.79 -13.03
N ARG A 90 -2.45 13.23 -13.30
CA ARG A 90 -1.95 14.56 -12.93
C ARG A 90 -2.35 15.65 -13.93
N THR A 91 -2.49 15.29 -15.19
CA THR A 91 -2.80 16.22 -16.28
C THR A 91 -4.30 16.22 -16.61
N CYS A 92 -5.12 15.43 -15.90
CA CYS A 92 -6.55 15.24 -16.20
C CYS A 92 -7.35 16.56 -16.22
N THR A 93 -6.94 17.55 -15.40
CA THR A 93 -7.55 18.88 -15.37
C THR A 93 -7.33 19.68 -16.64
N TYR A 94 -6.22 19.46 -17.37
CA TYR A 94 -5.99 20.06 -18.68
C TYR A 94 -6.90 19.47 -19.76
N PHE A 95 -7.39 18.25 -19.55
CA PHE A 95 -8.35 17.58 -20.43
C PHE A 95 -9.82 17.84 -20.04
N GLY A 96 -10.07 18.70 -19.05
CA GLY A 96 -11.43 19.05 -18.59
C GLY A 96 -12.04 18.07 -17.59
N PHE A 97 -11.28 17.11 -17.06
CA PHE A 97 -11.77 16.23 -15.99
C PHE A 97 -11.64 16.90 -14.62
N GLU A 98 -12.55 16.53 -13.71
CA GLU A 98 -12.56 17.03 -12.34
C GLU A 98 -11.30 16.58 -11.58
N LYS A 99 -10.77 17.48 -10.75
CA LYS A 99 -9.54 17.22 -10.00
C LYS A 99 -9.78 16.07 -9.01
N PRO A 100 -8.95 15.02 -9.02
CA PRO A 100 -9.15 13.90 -8.11
C PRO A 100 -9.01 14.33 -6.64
N PRO A 101 -9.83 13.79 -5.72
CA PRO A 101 -9.73 14.07 -4.29
C PRO A 101 -8.33 13.80 -3.74
N ALA A 102 -7.88 14.61 -2.78
CA ALA A 102 -6.53 14.49 -2.19
C ALA A 102 -6.22 13.07 -1.67
N HIS A 103 -7.20 12.42 -1.02
CA HIS A 103 -7.07 11.04 -0.52
C HIS A 103 -6.95 10.02 -1.66
N SER A 104 -7.66 10.21 -2.78
CA SER A 104 -7.53 9.37 -3.98
C SER A 104 -6.12 9.43 -4.55
N ASN A 105 -5.57 10.64 -4.62
CA ASN A 105 -4.24 10.87 -5.17
C ASN A 105 -3.14 10.24 -4.30
N ALA A 106 -3.28 10.31 -2.97
CA ALA A 106 -2.33 9.68 -2.05
C ALA A 106 -2.30 8.15 -2.20
N ILE A 107 -3.47 7.51 -2.23
CA ILE A 107 -3.59 6.05 -2.44
C ILE A 107 -3.06 5.67 -3.83
N GLN A 108 -3.43 6.42 -4.86
CA GLN A 108 -2.95 6.18 -6.22
C GLN A 108 -1.43 6.25 -6.31
N LEU A 109 -0.79 7.23 -5.66
CA LEU A 109 0.67 7.35 -5.64
C LEU A 109 1.33 6.14 -4.99
N LEU A 110 0.85 5.69 -3.82
CA LEU A 110 1.41 4.53 -3.13
C LEU A 110 1.21 3.23 -3.94
N VAL A 111 0.03 3.04 -4.53
CA VAL A 111 -0.25 1.90 -5.42
C VAL A 111 0.65 1.94 -6.66
N THR A 112 0.87 3.10 -7.27
CA THR A 112 1.75 3.24 -8.43
C THR A 112 3.20 2.89 -8.10
N LEU A 113 3.71 3.30 -6.93
CA LEU A 113 5.04 2.91 -6.48
C LEU A 113 5.14 1.38 -6.34
N ARG A 114 4.17 0.74 -5.67
CA ARG A 114 4.13 -0.73 -5.53
C ARG A 114 4.04 -1.45 -6.87
N CYS A 115 3.22 -0.97 -7.80
CA CYS A 115 3.04 -1.56 -9.12
C CYS A 115 4.30 -1.40 -9.98
N CYS A 116 5.00 -0.27 -9.86
CA CYS A 116 6.21 0.02 -10.62
C CYS A 116 7.39 -0.84 -10.18
N THR A 117 7.56 -1.07 -8.88
CA THR A 117 8.71 -1.80 -8.33
C THR A 117 8.52 -3.31 -8.34
N PHE A 118 7.28 -3.78 -8.25
CA PHE A 118 6.96 -5.20 -8.18
C PHE A 118 7.58 -6.07 -9.31
N PRO A 119 7.53 -5.67 -10.60
CA PRO A 119 8.17 -6.44 -11.67
C PRO A 119 9.68 -6.63 -11.43
N PHE A 120 10.37 -5.60 -10.96
CA PHE A 120 11.81 -5.69 -10.64
C PHE A 120 12.05 -6.63 -9.46
N GLU A 121 11.20 -6.59 -8.44
CA GLU A 121 11.38 -7.40 -7.23
C GLU A 121 11.01 -8.88 -7.40
N ILE A 122 10.05 -9.21 -8.28
CA ILE A 122 9.62 -10.60 -8.44
C ILE A 122 10.61 -11.45 -9.25
N PHE A 123 11.38 -10.81 -10.14
CA PHE A 123 12.41 -11.47 -10.92
C PHE A 123 13.80 -11.35 -10.30
N ASP A 124 13.93 -10.66 -9.15
CA ASP A 124 15.18 -10.54 -8.42
C ASP A 124 15.51 -11.85 -7.65
N PRO A 125 16.61 -12.53 -7.99
CA PRO A 125 17.03 -13.78 -7.33
C PRO A 125 17.32 -13.59 -5.83
N GLU A 126 17.76 -12.41 -5.38
CA GLU A 126 18.00 -12.14 -3.95
C GLU A 126 16.71 -12.06 -3.11
N VAL A 127 15.59 -11.75 -3.79
CA VAL A 127 14.26 -11.70 -3.19
C VAL A 127 13.59 -13.08 -3.22
N THR A 128 13.88 -13.89 -4.25
CA THR A 128 13.29 -15.23 -4.38
C THR A 128 14.05 -16.32 -3.61
N GLY A 129 15.35 -16.12 -3.31
CA GLY A 129 16.17 -17.11 -2.59
C GLY A 129 16.48 -18.37 -3.41
N GLU A 130 16.23 -18.34 -4.72
CA GLU A 130 16.42 -19.47 -5.63
C GLU A 130 17.42 -19.05 -6.74
N THR A 131 18.61 -19.65 -6.73
CA THR A 131 19.72 -19.31 -7.64
C THR A 131 19.55 -19.86 -9.06
N ASP A 132 18.65 -20.84 -9.26
CA ASP A 132 18.58 -21.65 -10.50
C ASP A 132 17.25 -21.62 -11.27
N SER A 133 16.24 -20.89 -10.82
CA SER A 133 14.90 -20.89 -11.45
C SER A 133 14.59 -19.59 -12.20
N LYS A 134 15.41 -19.23 -13.20
CA LYS A 134 15.01 -18.28 -14.28
C LYS A 134 13.77 -18.73 -15.08
N LYS A 135 13.20 -19.90 -14.75
CA LYS A 135 11.90 -20.38 -15.26
C LYS A 135 10.75 -19.86 -14.38
N SER A 136 10.28 -18.67 -14.72
CA SER A 136 8.88 -18.25 -14.63
C SER A 136 8.15 -18.55 -13.31
N LYS A 137 8.52 -17.91 -12.20
CA LYS A 137 7.57 -17.76 -11.09
C LYS A 137 6.50 -16.77 -11.53
N ARG A 138 5.38 -17.28 -12.07
CA ARG A 138 4.24 -16.43 -12.41
C ARG A 138 3.62 -15.96 -11.08
N PRO A 139 3.58 -14.64 -10.79
CA PRO A 139 2.90 -14.17 -9.60
C PRO A 139 1.44 -14.62 -9.63
N SER A 140 0.94 -15.07 -8.48
CA SER A 140 -0.51 -15.20 -8.32
C SER A 140 -1.13 -13.81 -8.34
N PHE A 141 -2.21 -13.62 -9.11
CA PHE A 141 -2.97 -12.37 -9.09
C PHE A 141 -3.36 -11.98 -7.67
N TYR A 142 -3.74 -12.96 -6.85
CA TYR A 142 -4.12 -12.74 -5.47
C TYR A 142 -2.95 -12.20 -4.63
N GLU A 143 -1.73 -12.70 -4.83
CA GLU A 143 -0.53 -12.22 -4.13
C GLU A 143 -0.19 -10.78 -4.51
N PHE A 144 -0.28 -10.46 -5.80
CA PHE A 144 -0.04 -9.11 -6.29
C PHE A 144 -1.12 -8.10 -5.84
N LEU A 145 -2.39 -8.52 -5.87
CA LEU A 145 -3.51 -7.73 -5.36
C LEU A 145 -3.38 -7.49 -3.86
N SER A 146 -3.02 -8.52 -3.10
CA SER A 146 -2.79 -8.42 -1.65
C SER A 146 -1.64 -7.52 -1.27
N TYR A 147 -0.53 -7.55 -2.03
CA TYR A 147 0.57 -6.62 -1.84
C TYR A 147 0.15 -5.17 -2.13
N SER A 148 -0.55 -4.96 -3.25
CA SER A 148 -0.98 -3.63 -3.68
C SER A 148 -1.99 -3.01 -2.71
N TYR A 149 -3.00 -3.77 -2.28
CA TYR A 149 -4.04 -3.34 -1.34
C TYR A 149 -3.78 -3.74 0.12
N CYS A 150 -2.54 -4.01 0.51
CA CYS A 150 -2.25 -4.22 1.92
C CYS A 150 -2.52 -2.93 2.70
N TYR A 151 -3.37 -3.00 3.74
CA TYR A 151 -3.76 -1.84 4.55
C TYR A 151 -2.57 -1.11 5.18
N CYS A 152 -1.48 -1.85 5.51
CA CYS A 152 -0.24 -1.27 5.99
C CYS A 152 0.28 -0.28 4.95
N GLY A 153 0.39 1.01 5.32
CA GLY A 153 0.94 2.03 4.44
C GLY A 153 0.17 2.26 3.13
N LEU A 154 -1.14 1.97 3.10
CA LEU A 154 -1.98 2.27 1.93
C LEU A 154 -2.36 3.75 1.83
N THR A 155 -2.58 4.41 2.98
CA THR A 155 -3.05 5.81 3.07
C THR A 155 -1.92 6.74 3.51
N THR A 156 -1.29 6.39 4.62
CA THR A 156 -0.08 7.03 5.14
C THR A 156 0.83 5.96 5.68
N GLY A 157 2.08 5.97 5.22
CA GLY A 157 3.11 5.07 5.71
C GLY A 157 4.30 5.06 4.76
N PRO A 158 5.46 4.60 5.24
CA PRO A 158 6.61 4.43 4.37
C PRO A 158 6.29 3.39 3.29
N TYR A 159 6.78 3.65 2.09
CA TYR A 159 6.84 2.63 1.05
C TYR A 159 7.67 1.44 1.58
N TYR A 160 7.19 0.22 1.31
CA TYR A 160 7.91 -1.00 1.60
C TYR A 160 7.89 -1.94 0.41
N ARG A 161 8.96 -2.75 0.34
CA ARG A 161 9.22 -3.71 -0.73
C ARG A 161 8.35 -4.96 -0.62
N TYR A 162 8.14 -5.63 -1.73
CA TYR A 162 7.44 -6.90 -1.83
C TYR A 162 8.05 -7.97 -0.91
N LYS A 163 9.39 -8.01 -0.80
CA LYS A 163 10.09 -8.89 0.15
C LYS A 163 9.58 -8.71 1.58
N THR A 164 9.47 -7.46 2.04
CA THR A 164 8.98 -7.13 3.40
C THR A 164 7.54 -7.56 3.62
N PHE A 165 6.69 -7.46 2.59
CA PHE A 165 5.32 -7.99 2.65
C PHE A 165 5.31 -9.50 2.82
N LYS A 166 6.10 -10.22 2.01
CA LYS A 166 6.19 -11.68 2.07
C LYS A 166 6.74 -12.15 3.42
N ASP A 167 7.73 -11.45 3.97
CA ASP A 167 8.29 -11.73 5.30
C ASP A 167 7.25 -11.49 6.41
N MET A 168 6.45 -10.43 6.32
CA MET A 168 5.36 -10.16 7.27
C MET A 168 4.31 -11.28 7.27
N ILE A 169 3.93 -11.78 6.09
CA ILE A 169 2.93 -12.83 5.93
C ILE A 169 3.46 -14.19 6.44
N ASN A 170 4.69 -14.55 6.05
CA ASN A 170 5.31 -15.84 6.38
C ASN A 170 6.05 -15.86 7.74
N GLN A 171 5.93 -14.80 8.55
CA GLN A 171 6.57 -14.73 9.85
C GLN A 171 6.16 -15.90 10.77
N GLU A 172 7.14 -16.74 11.13
CA GLU A 172 6.99 -17.96 11.93
C GLU A 172 6.87 -17.68 13.43
N HIS A 173 7.50 -16.61 13.93
CA HIS A 173 7.59 -16.29 15.36
C HIS A 173 6.90 -14.98 15.74
N PRO A 174 5.59 -14.79 15.45
CA PRO A 174 4.91 -13.52 15.68
C PRO A 174 4.93 -13.11 17.16
N LYS A 175 4.88 -14.06 18.10
CA LYS A 175 4.85 -13.77 19.55
C LYS A 175 6.14 -13.14 20.08
N GLN A 176 7.29 -13.37 19.42
CA GLN A 176 8.58 -12.84 19.86
C GLN A 176 8.77 -11.36 19.48
N ILE A 177 8.03 -10.86 18.48
CA ILE A 177 8.14 -9.48 18.02
C ILE A 177 7.19 -8.61 18.82
N SER A 178 7.69 -7.76 19.71
CA SER A 178 6.85 -6.80 20.42
C SER A 178 6.40 -5.68 19.48
N THR A 179 5.10 -5.66 19.15
CA THR A 179 4.47 -4.60 18.35
C THR A 179 3.93 -3.46 19.22
N PHE A 180 3.61 -3.75 20.49
CA PHE A 180 3.00 -2.79 21.41
C PHE A 180 4.01 -1.81 22.00
N ILE A 181 5.24 -2.29 22.30
CA ILE A 181 6.30 -1.43 22.84
C ILE A 181 6.69 -0.32 21.85
N PRO A 182 6.94 -0.60 20.56
CA PRO A 182 7.17 0.45 19.55
C PRO A 182 5.98 1.39 19.39
N ALA A 183 4.75 0.87 19.39
CA ALA A 183 3.54 1.69 19.27
C ALA A 183 3.41 2.71 20.42
N ILE A 184 3.60 2.28 21.67
CA ILE A 184 3.60 3.18 22.82
C ILE A 184 4.74 4.20 22.73
N ARG A 185 5.94 3.77 22.32
CA ARG A 185 7.09 4.68 22.20
C ARG A 185 6.81 5.81 21.19
N ASN A 186 6.19 5.48 20.06
CA ASN A 186 5.75 6.47 19.09
C ASN A 186 4.63 7.35 19.65
N LEU A 187 3.65 6.76 20.34
CA LEU A 187 2.54 7.50 20.95
C LEU A 187 3.02 8.54 21.99
N LYS A 188 4.10 8.25 22.73
CA LYS A 188 4.71 9.20 23.67
C LYS A 188 5.25 10.48 23.01
N THR A 189 5.59 10.43 21.72
CA THR A 189 6.05 11.63 20.98
C THR A 189 4.91 12.50 20.46
N VAL A 190 3.71 11.94 20.31
CA VAL A 190 2.51 12.66 19.84
C VAL A 190 2.16 13.90 20.67
N PRO A 191 2.14 13.89 22.02
CA PRO A 191 1.81 15.09 22.80
C PRO A 191 2.81 16.23 22.59
N PHE A 192 4.09 15.91 22.39
CA PHE A 192 5.12 16.91 22.11
C PHE A 192 4.86 17.61 20.77
N PHE A 193 4.64 16.84 19.70
CA PHE A 193 4.31 17.42 18.38
C PHE A 193 2.96 18.13 18.38
N GLY A 194 1.98 17.63 19.15
CA GLY A 194 0.68 18.27 19.31
C GLY A 194 0.78 19.65 19.98
N ALA A 195 1.59 19.77 21.03
CA ALA A 195 1.82 21.05 21.71
C ALA A 195 2.50 22.07 20.78
N ILE A 196 3.53 21.65 20.04
CA ILE A 196 4.20 22.50 19.04
C ILE A 196 3.23 22.95 17.96
N TYR A 197 2.40 22.02 17.44
CA TYR A 197 1.40 22.34 16.42
C TYR A 197 0.40 23.40 16.92
N LEU A 198 -0.13 23.23 18.13
CA LEU A 198 -1.08 24.19 18.71
C LEU A 198 -0.45 25.56 18.95
N LEU A 199 0.80 25.61 19.42
CA LEU A 199 1.53 26.87 19.61
C LEU A 199 1.75 27.58 18.27
N LEU A 200 2.27 26.89 17.26
CA LEU A 200 2.49 27.47 15.94
C LEU A 200 1.18 27.90 15.30
N ASN A 201 0.13 27.09 15.42
CA ASN A 201 -1.19 27.44 14.90
C ASN A 201 -1.82 28.62 15.66
N HIS A 202 -1.45 28.88 16.91
CA HIS A 202 -1.91 30.09 17.61
C HIS A 202 -1.17 31.36 17.16
N TYR A 203 0.12 31.25 16.81
CA TYR A 203 0.95 32.40 16.42
C TYR A 203 0.91 32.74 14.92
N PHE A 204 0.69 31.77 14.04
CA PHE A 204 0.75 31.92 12.58
C PHE A 204 -0.61 31.83 11.87
N GLN A 205 -1.71 31.83 12.62
CA GLN A 205 -3.07 31.77 12.07
C GLN A 205 -3.78 33.12 12.20
#